data_AF-A0A948GJJ5-F1
#
_entry.id   AF-A0A948GJJ5-F1
#
_cell.length_a   1.000
_cell.length_b   1.000
_cell.length_c   1.000
_cell.angle_alpha   90.00
_cell.angle_beta   90.00
_cell.angle_gamma   90.00
#
_symmetry.space_group_name_H-M   'P 1'
#
loop_
_entity.id
_entity.type
_entity.pdbx_description
1 polymer ?
#
loop_
_entity_poly.entity_id
_entity_poly.type
_entity_poly.pdbx_seq_one_letter_code
_entity_poly.pdbx_strand_id
1 'polypeptide(L)' 'MLSHVGSNDILPATVHLLYSEWLPQSGEELRDFPLFIQRVKFFPDVAEHEAVTDVLLPLK' A
#
# COMPACT_ATOMS: atom_id res chain seq x y z
N MET A 1 0.22 6.13 6.02
CA MET A 1 -0.60 5.90 4.82
C MET A 1 0.29 6.10 3.61
N LEU A 2 0.42 5.09 2.75
CA LEU A 2 1.18 5.21 1.50
C LEU A 2 0.22 5.05 0.32
N SER A 3 0.15 6.08 -0.51
CA SER A 3 -0.64 6.06 -1.73
C SER A 3 0.20 5.55 -2.89
N HIS A 4 -0.24 4.44 -3.49
CA HIS A 4 0.37 3.86 -4.68
C HIS A 4 -0.42 4.27 -5.92
N VAL A 5 0.27 4.81 -6.92
CA VAL A 5 -0.33 5.25 -8.19
C VAL A 5 0.33 4.48 -9.33
N GLY A 6 -0.48 3.84 -10.18
CA GLY A 6 -0.02 3.01 -11.30
C GLY A 6 -0.45 1.56 -11.19
N SER A 7 0.11 0.69 -12.05
CA SER A 7 -0.28 -0.72 -12.14
C SER A 7 -0.15 -1.46 -10.80
N ASN A 8 -1.04 -2.43 -10.58
CA ASN A 8 -0.99 -3.33 -9.42
C ASN A 8 0.25 -4.24 -9.41
N ASP A 9 1.00 -4.33 -10.51
CA ASP A 9 2.17 -5.21 -10.63
C ASP A 9 3.30 -4.84 -9.66
N ILE A 10 3.39 -3.57 -9.29
CA ILE A 10 4.40 -3.04 -8.37
C ILE A 10 3.92 -3.03 -6.90
N LEU A 11 2.65 -3.38 -6.64
CA LEU A 11 2.08 -3.41 -5.29
C LEU A 11 2.84 -4.34 -4.32
N PRO A 12 3.28 -5.56 -4.72
CA PRO A 12 4.08 -6.42 -3.83
C PRO A 12 5.42 -5.80 -3.44
N ALA A 13 6.07 -5.09 -4.37
CA ALA A 13 7.32 -4.39 -4.09
C ALA A 13 7.11 -3.22 -3.11
N THR A 14 6.02 -2.47 -3.29
CA THR A 14 5.61 -1.41 -2.36
C THR A 14 5.36 -1.94 -0.95
N VAL A 15 4.64 -3.06 -0.82
CA VAL A 15 4.41 -3.73 0.47
C VAL A 15 5.73 -4.18 1.07
N HIS A 16 6.63 -4.79 0.29
CA HIS A 16 7.94 -5.22 0.78
C HIS A 16 8.74 -4.05 1.36
N LEU A 17 8.81 -2.92 0.66
CA LEU A 17 9.53 -1.73 1.11
C LEU A 17 8.92 -1.15 2.40
N LEU A 18 7.59 -1.17 2.52
CA LEU A 18 6.88 -0.76 3.73
C LEU A 18 7.28 -1.59 4.96
N TYR A 19 7.36 -2.92 4.83
CA TYR A 19 7.71 -3.81 5.94
C TYR A 19 9.22 -3.87 6.22
N SER A 20 10.05 -3.81 5.18
CA SER A 20 11.51 -4.03 5.30
C SER A 20 12.30 -2.76 5.54
N GLU A 21 11.85 -1.60 5.04
CA GLU A 21 12.57 -0.34 5.17
C GLU A 21 11.84 0.66 6.06
N TRP A 22 10.57 0.97 5.74
CA TRP A 22 9.85 2.02 6.43
C TRP A 22 9.48 1.64 7.87
N LEU A 23 8.90 0.46 8.09
CA LEU A 23 8.42 0.04 9.40
C LEU A 23 9.54 0.00 10.46
N PRO A 24 10.71 -0.63 10.23
CA PRO A 24 11.79 -0.66 11.23
C PRO A 24 12.34 0.73 11.56
N GLN A 25 12.25 1.68 10.63
CA GLN A 25 12.72 3.06 10.80
C GLN A 25 11.67 3.97 11.44
N SER A 26 10.39 3.64 11.28
CA SER A 26 9.27 4.45 11.79
C SER A 26 9.18 4.46 13.33
N GLY A 27 9.73 3.46 14.00
CA GLY A 27 9.56 3.25 15.44
C GLY A 27 8.15 2.80 15.83
N GLU A 28 7.29 2.50 14.85
CA GLU A 28 5.92 2.05 15.05
C GLU A 28 5.88 0.53 15.25
N GLU A 29 4.94 0.05 16.08
CA GLU A 29 4.68 -1.37 16.23
C GLU A 29 3.52 -1.80 15.33
N LEU A 30 3.73 -2.86 14.56
CA LEU A 30 2.65 -3.54 13.85
C LEU A 30 1.64 -4.12 14.85
N ARG A 31 0.36 -3.89 14.58
CA ARG A 31 -0.72 -4.61 15.25
C ARG A 31 -0.84 -6.01 14.64
N ASP A 32 -1.35 -6.96 15.43
CA ASP A 32 -1.71 -8.31 14.96
C ASP A 32 -3.01 -8.26 14.14
N PHE A 33 -2.94 -7.59 12.98
CA PHE A 33 -4.05 -7.40 12.06
C PHE A 33 -3.51 -7.40 10.62
N PRO A 34 -4.25 -7.96 9.63
CA PRO A 34 -3.83 -7.92 8.24
C PRO A 34 -3.73 -6.49 7.69
N LEU A 35 -2.82 -6.27 6.74
CA LEU A 35 -2.75 -5.01 6.01
C LEU A 35 -4.03 -4.75 5.22
N PHE A 36 -4.40 -3.48 5.08
CA PHE A 36 -5.55 -3.09 4.27
C PHE A 36 -5.11 -2.50 2.94
N ILE A 37 -5.86 -2.85 1.90
CA ILE A 37 -5.68 -2.33 0.56
C ILE A 37 -6.98 -1.61 0.19
N GLN A 38 -6.89 -0.32 -0.09
CA GLN A 38 -8.02 0.48 -0.53
C GLN A 38 -7.81 0.90 -1.98
N ARG A 39 -8.62 0.37 -2.89
CA ARG A 39 -8.62 0.81 -4.29
C ARG A 39 -9.42 2.10 -4.41
N VAL A 40 -8.73 3.21 -4.58
CA VAL A 40 -9.33 4.55 -4.72
C VAL A 40 -9.82 4.77 -6.14
N LYS A 41 -9.04 4.33 -7.13
CA LYS A 41 -9.40 4.37 -8.56
C LYS A 41 -9.02 3.05 -9.21
N PHE A 42 -9.92 2.48 -10.02
CA PHE A 42 -9.69 1.18 -10.64
C PHE A 42 -10.30 1.12 -12.06
N PHE A 43 -9.76 0.23 -12.88
CA PHE A 43 -10.26 -0.02 -14.23
C PHE A 43 -11.62 -0.75 -14.16
N PRO A 44 -12.62 -0.42 -15.02
CA PRO A 44 -12.53 0.47 -16.18
C PRO A 44 -12.87 1.94 -15.95
N ASP A 45 -13.18 2.36 -14.72
CA ASP A 45 -13.54 3.75 -14.42
C ASP A 45 -12.39 4.74 -14.69
N VAL A 46 -11.13 4.27 -14.62
CA VAL A 46 -9.93 5.00 -15.05
C VAL A 46 -8.99 4.10 -15.86
N ALA A 47 -8.09 4.70 -16.65
CA ALA A 47 -7.05 3.93 -17.32
C ALA A 47 -6.13 3.23 -16.29
N GLU A 48 -5.55 2.08 -16.65
CA GLU A 48 -4.75 1.25 -15.73
C GLU A 48 -3.57 2.02 -15.10
N HIS A 49 -2.95 2.93 -15.84
CA HIS A 49 -1.86 3.78 -15.33
C HIS A 49 -2.33 4.90 -14.39
N GLU A 50 -3.64 5.18 -14.35
CA GLU A 50 -4.28 6.13 -13.44
C GLU A 50 -4.94 5.43 -12.25
N ALA A 51 -4.85 4.10 -12.17
CA ALA A 51 -5.34 3.34 -11.03
C ALA A 51 -4.56 3.76 -9.76
N VAL A 52 -5.30 3.90 -8.65
CA VAL A 52 -4.76 4.32 -7.37
C VAL A 52 -5.17 3.32 -6.32
N THR A 53 -4.18 2.80 -5.61
CA THR A 53 -4.38 1.85 -4.52
C THR A 53 -3.64 2.37 -3.29
N ASP A 54 -4.34 2.58 -2.20
CA ASP A 54 -3.71 2.92 -0.92
C ASP A 54 -3.36 1.64 -0.16
N VAL A 55 -2.15 1.60 0.39
CA VAL A 55 -1.68 0.54 1.29
C VAL A 55 -1.65 1.09 2.71
N LEU A 56 -2.38 0.44 3.61
CA LEU A 56 -2.58 0.85 4.98
C LEU A 56 -2.04 -0.24 5.91
N LEU A 57 -0.99 0.11 6.66
CA LEU A 57 -0.46 -0.72 7.73
C LEU A 57 -1.26 -0.47 9.02
N PRO A 58 -1.80 -1.51 9.67
CA PRO A 58 -2.42 -1.39 10.98
C PRO A 58 -1.32 -1.26 12.04
N LEU A 59 -1.09 -0.03 12.49
CA LEU A 59 -0.16 0.28 13.58
C LEU A 59 -0.90 0.28 14.93
N LYS A 60 -0.16 0.16 16.03
CA LYS A 60 -0.72 -0.05 17.37
C LYS A 60 -1.28 1.21 18.02
#